data_AF-A0A8T1A774-F1
#
_entry.id   AF-A0A8T1A774-F1
#
_cell.length_a   1.000
_cell.length_b   1.000
_cell.length_c   1.000
_cell.angle_alpha   90.00
_cell.angle_beta   90.00
_cell.angle_gamma   90.00
#
_symmetry.space_group_name_H-M   'P 1'
#
loop_
_entity.id
_entity.type
_entity.pdbx_description
1 polymer ?
#
loop_
_entity_poly.entity_id
_entity_poly.type
_entity_poly.pdbx_seq_one_letter_code
_entity_poly.pdbx_strand_id
1 'polypeptide(L)'
;MEDSFKRKSPEDILKMITKLQQGTLKIYIGPVSGSGKTYHMLREGNTLRQQGIDVVICAVSTMRRPETVEQLGELERIPSIHWSRGKDGMEMKDLNLDALLARNPEVVLVDGLAHRNRKGARHATRLEDIQYLLRHNISVITTVNV
;
A
#
# COMPACT_ATOMS: atom_id res chain seq x y z
N MET A 1 2.37 -40.79 5.59
CA MET A 1 2.88 -39.70 6.45
C MET A 1 1.66 -39.01 7.03
N GLU A 2 1.27 -39.40 8.24
CA GLU A 2 0.14 -38.79 8.94
C GLU A 2 0.56 -37.41 9.44
N ASP A 3 -0.04 -36.37 8.91
CA ASP A 3 0.03 -35.03 9.48
C ASP A 3 -0.78 -35.03 10.78
N SER A 4 -0.10 -35.32 11.89
CA SER A 4 -0.69 -35.26 13.23
C SER A 4 -1.12 -33.81 13.50
N PHE A 5 -2.42 -33.58 13.67
CA PHE A 5 -2.96 -32.32 14.18
C PHE A 5 -2.48 -32.10 15.62
N LYS A 6 -1.24 -31.66 15.78
CA LYS A 6 -0.63 -31.35 17.07
C LYS A 6 -1.25 -30.08 17.64
N ARG A 7 -1.74 -30.16 18.87
CA ARG A 7 -2.25 -28.98 19.61
C ARG A 7 -1.13 -27.94 19.69
N LYS A 8 -1.39 -26.73 19.20
CA LYS A 8 -0.44 -25.62 19.22
C LYS A 8 -0.03 -25.32 20.65
N SER A 9 1.26 -25.09 20.86
CA SER A 9 1.77 -24.65 22.15
C SER A 9 1.34 -23.20 22.45
N PRO A 10 1.35 -22.75 23.71
CA PRO A 10 1.16 -21.34 24.05
C PRO A 10 2.11 -20.41 23.30
N GLU A 11 3.35 -20.84 23.04
CA GLU A 11 4.34 -20.09 22.27
C GLU A 11 3.94 -19.96 20.79
N ASP A 12 3.39 -21.02 20.19
CA ASP A 12 2.89 -21.00 18.80
C ASP A 12 1.69 -20.06 18.67
N ILE A 13 0.79 -20.08 19.67
CA ILE A 13 -0.35 -19.17 19.72
C ILE A 13 0.12 -17.73 19.88
N LEU A 14 1.08 -17.47 20.78
CA LEU A 14 1.65 -16.13 20.97
C LEU A 14 2.30 -15.61 19.69
N LYS A 15 3.13 -16.43 19.02
CA LYS A 15 3.74 -16.07 17.72
C LYS A 15 2.69 -15.78 16.64
N MET A 16 1.56 -16.49 16.64
CA MET A 16 0.45 -16.20 15.72
C MET A 16 -0.22 -14.87 16.04
N ILE A 17 -0.48 -14.57 17.31
CA ILE A 17 -1.04 -13.28 17.74
C ILE A 17 -0.09 -12.13 17.35
N THR A 18 1.22 -12.28 17.59
CA THR A 18 2.20 -11.26 17.19
C THR A 18 2.28 -11.07 15.67
N LYS A 19 2.11 -12.15 14.88
CA LYS A 19 1.99 -12.04 13.42
C LYS A 19 0.70 -11.33 12.98
N LEU A 20 -0.40 -11.53 13.70
CA LEU A 20 -1.67 -10.83 13.43
C LEU A 20 -1.60 -9.34 13.78
N GLN A 21 -0.68 -8.93 14.65
CA GLN A 21 -0.47 -7.52 14.97
C GLN A 21 0.23 -6.76 13.83
N GLN A 22 0.99 -7.43 12.96
CA GLN A 22 1.66 -6.78 11.84
C GLN A 22 0.68 -6.44 10.71
N GLY A 23 0.92 -5.31 10.05
CA GLY A 23 0.18 -4.92 8.86
C GLY A 23 0.34 -5.96 7.75
N THR A 24 -0.68 -6.10 6.91
CA THR A 24 -0.69 -7.05 5.79
C THR A 24 -0.37 -6.36 4.47
N LEU A 25 0.28 -7.08 3.55
CA LEU A 25 0.57 -6.59 2.21
C LEU A 25 -0.27 -7.34 1.18
N LYS A 26 -1.09 -6.61 0.43
CA LYS A 26 -1.80 -7.12 -0.74
C LYS A 26 -1.27 -6.46 -2.01
N ILE A 27 -1.05 -7.25 -3.07
CA ILE A 27 -0.45 -6.78 -4.32
C ILE A 27 -1.37 -7.11 -5.49
N TYR A 28 -1.75 -6.09 -6.25
CA TYR A 28 -2.35 -6.21 -7.56
C TYR A 28 -1.27 -6.26 -8.64
N ILE A 29 -1.10 -7.43 -9.26
CA ILE A 29 -0.09 -7.69 -10.29
C ILE A 29 -0.76 -7.65 -11.67
N GLY A 30 -0.05 -7.17 -12.70
CA GLY A 30 -0.56 -7.19 -14.06
C GLY A 30 0.51 -6.86 -15.09
N PRO A 31 0.38 -7.35 -16.32
CA PRO A 31 1.48 -7.38 -17.30
C PRO A 31 1.86 -6.01 -17.86
N VAL A 32 0.92 -5.06 -17.86
CA VAL A 32 1.12 -3.75 -18.49
C VAL A 32 0.41 -2.62 -17.73
N SER A 33 0.85 -1.39 -17.98
CA SER A 33 0.11 -0.19 -17.58
C SER A 33 -1.25 -0.14 -18.29
N GLY A 34 -2.31 0.12 -17.53
CA GLY A 34 -3.68 0.11 -18.06
C GLY A 34 -4.44 -1.21 -17.92
N SER A 35 -3.83 -2.26 -17.37
CA SER A 35 -4.51 -3.54 -17.08
C SER A 35 -5.52 -3.49 -15.91
N GLY A 36 -6.00 -2.31 -15.52
CA GLY A 36 -7.00 -2.14 -14.45
C GLY A 36 -6.51 -2.25 -13.01
N LYS A 37 -5.22 -2.46 -12.72
CA LYS A 37 -4.71 -2.65 -11.34
C LYS A 37 -5.11 -1.55 -10.36
N THR A 38 -4.84 -0.29 -10.70
CA THR A 38 -5.17 0.86 -9.86
C THR A 38 -6.68 0.99 -9.65
N TYR A 39 -7.47 0.70 -10.68
CA TYR A 39 -8.93 0.66 -10.58
C TYR A 39 -9.39 -0.39 -9.56
N HIS A 40 -8.91 -1.63 -9.67
CA HIS A 40 -9.28 -2.71 -8.74
C HIS A 40 -8.80 -2.44 -7.31
N MET A 41 -7.60 -1.88 -7.14
CA MET A 41 -7.10 -1.45 -5.84
C MET A 41 -8.00 -0.39 -5.19
N LEU A 42 -8.39 0.66 -5.95
CA LEU A 42 -9.28 1.70 -5.44
C LEU A 42 -10.69 1.18 -5.15
N ARG A 43 -11.21 0.30 -6.01
CA ARG A 43 -12.51 -0.36 -5.79
C ARG A 43 -12.50 -1.17 -4.50
N GLU A 44 -11.45 -1.94 -4.23
CA GLU A 44 -11.31 -2.66 -2.96
C GLU A 44 -11.20 -1.71 -1.77
N GLY A 45 -10.44 -0.62 -1.90
CA GLY A 45 -10.35 0.42 -0.87
C GLY A 45 -11.72 0.99 -0.49
N ASN A 46 -12.58 1.26 -1.47
CA ASN A 46 -13.94 1.72 -1.22
C ASN A 46 -14.80 0.65 -0.54
N THR A 47 -14.69 -0.63 -0.95
CA THR A 47 -15.37 -1.74 -0.27
C THR A 47 -14.96 -1.85 1.20
N LEU A 48 -13.65 -1.77 1.49
CA LEU A 48 -13.12 -1.81 2.86
C LEU A 48 -13.64 -0.62 3.69
N ARG A 49 -13.64 0.58 3.12
CA ARG A 49 -14.21 1.76 3.77
C ARG A 49 -15.70 1.59 4.07
N GLN A 50 -16.48 1.03 3.15
CA GLN A 50 -17.90 0.73 3.37
C GLN A 50 -18.12 -0.31 4.50
N GLN A 51 -17.13 -1.17 4.75
CA GLN A 51 -17.12 -2.10 5.87
C GLN A 51 -16.65 -1.47 7.19
N GLY A 52 -16.37 -0.17 7.20
CA GLY A 52 -15.93 0.57 8.39
C GLY A 52 -14.42 0.52 8.66
N ILE A 53 -13.63 -0.01 7.72
CA ILE A 53 -12.16 -0.01 7.82
C ILE A 53 -11.63 1.39 7.48
N ASP A 54 -10.68 1.88 8.26
CA ASP A 54 -10.03 3.16 8.02
C ASP A 54 -9.02 3.07 6.86
N VAL A 55 -9.42 3.56 5.69
CA VAL A 55 -8.65 3.47 4.44
C VAL A 55 -8.26 4.85 3.93
N VAL A 56 -6.97 5.02 3.64
CA VAL A 56 -6.43 6.24 3.01
C VAL A 56 -5.67 5.93 1.72
N ILE A 57 -5.47 6.93 0.87
CA ILE A 57 -4.64 6.84 -0.34
C ILE A 57 -3.39 7.70 -0.24
N CYS A 58 -2.26 7.19 -0.74
CA CYS A 58 -1.04 7.97 -0.90
C CYS A 58 -0.28 7.55 -2.18
N ALA A 59 0.29 8.53 -2.89
CA ALA A 59 1.04 8.30 -4.13
C ALA A 59 0.28 7.50 -5.22
N VAL A 60 -1.05 7.62 -5.28
CA VAL A 60 -1.89 7.03 -6.33
C VAL A 60 -1.83 7.86 -7.63
N SER A 61 -1.81 7.19 -8.77
CA SER A 61 -1.83 7.81 -10.10
C SER A 61 -3.01 7.33 -10.93
N THR A 62 -4.02 8.19 -11.09
CA THR A 62 -5.21 7.89 -11.90
C THR A 62 -4.98 8.06 -13.41
N MET A 63 -3.82 8.60 -13.82
CA MET A 63 -3.47 8.90 -15.22
C MET A 63 -4.58 9.62 -16.02
N ARG A 64 -5.43 10.41 -15.32
CA ARG A 64 -6.62 11.10 -15.89
C ARG A 64 -7.64 10.18 -16.56
N ARG A 65 -7.68 8.88 -16.22
CA ARG A 65 -8.73 7.98 -16.70
C ARG A 65 -10.03 8.23 -15.91
N PRO A 66 -11.15 8.62 -16.56
CA PRO A 66 -12.37 9.03 -15.86
C PRO A 66 -12.87 8.00 -14.84
N GLU A 67 -13.02 6.74 -15.25
CA GLU A 67 -13.48 5.66 -14.38
C GLU A 67 -12.56 5.43 -13.16
N THR A 68 -11.25 5.67 -13.28
CA THR A 68 -10.30 5.54 -12.16
C THR A 68 -10.33 6.77 -11.25
N VAL A 69 -10.63 7.95 -11.80
CA VAL A 69 -10.83 9.18 -11.02
C VAL A 69 -12.09 9.07 -10.18
N GLU A 70 -13.18 8.52 -10.73
CA GLU A 70 -14.41 8.25 -9.97
C GLU A 70 -14.17 7.34 -8.77
N GLN A 71 -13.29 6.34 -8.90
CA GLN A 71 -12.93 5.45 -7.79
C GLN A 71 -12.11 6.13 -6.67
N LEU A 72 -11.61 7.36 -6.86
CA LEU A 72 -11.07 8.12 -5.73
C LEU A 72 -12.15 8.40 -4.70
N GLY A 73 -13.41 8.57 -5.16
CA GLY A 73 -14.60 8.67 -4.31
C GLY A 73 -14.38 9.58 -3.10
N GLU A 74 -14.64 9.01 -1.92
CA GLU A 74 -14.48 9.66 -0.62
C GLU A 74 -13.26 9.14 0.15
N LEU A 75 -12.32 8.46 -0.52
CA LEU A 75 -11.10 7.98 0.13
C LEU A 75 -10.24 9.18 0.54
N GLU A 76 -9.89 9.25 1.83
CA GLU A 76 -9.04 10.32 2.36
C GLU A 76 -7.66 10.24 1.71
N ARG A 77 -7.15 11.40 1.26
CA ARG A 77 -5.85 11.49 0.59
C ARG A 77 -4.79 12.05 1.51
N ILE A 78 -3.78 11.23 1.81
CA ILE A 78 -2.58 11.67 2.49
C ILE A 78 -1.60 12.26 1.46
N PRO A 79 -1.12 13.51 1.66
CA PRO A 79 -0.21 14.16 0.71
C PRO A 79 1.04 13.33 0.47
N SER A 80 1.32 13.02 -0.80
CA SER A 80 2.59 12.44 -1.22
C SER A 80 3.66 13.51 -1.40
N ILE A 81 4.92 13.09 -1.31
CA ILE A 81 6.06 13.96 -1.59
C ILE A 81 6.31 13.96 -3.10
N HIS A 82 6.13 15.10 -3.76
CA HIS A 82 6.34 15.22 -5.21
C HIS A 82 7.78 15.64 -5.50
N TRP A 83 8.38 15.06 -6.54
CA TRP A 83 9.73 15.40 -7.01
C TRP A 83 9.90 15.07 -8.51
N SER A 84 10.89 15.67 -9.15
CA SER A 84 11.14 15.47 -10.59
C SER A 84 12.32 14.53 -10.83
N ARG A 85 12.14 13.55 -11.71
CA ARG A 85 13.19 12.60 -12.11
C ARG A 85 13.66 12.84 -13.53
N GLY A 86 14.99 12.86 -13.70
CA GLY A 86 15.62 13.01 -15.01
C GLY A 86 15.56 14.43 -15.56
N LYS A 87 16.13 14.63 -16.75
CA LYS A 87 16.16 15.94 -17.43
C LYS A 87 14.79 16.36 -17.95
N ASP A 88 13.94 15.37 -18.25
CA ASP A 88 12.59 15.58 -18.80
C ASP A 88 11.56 16.01 -17.73
N GLY A 89 11.98 16.11 -16.46
CA GLY A 89 11.14 16.64 -15.39
C GLY A 89 9.98 15.73 -14.98
N MET A 90 10.05 14.42 -15.29
CA MET A 90 8.98 13.46 -14.99
C MET A 90 8.59 13.55 -13.51
N GLU A 91 7.32 13.88 -13.24
CA GLU A 91 6.79 13.95 -11.89
C GLU A 91 6.75 12.54 -11.29
N MET A 92 7.37 12.42 -10.12
CA MET A 92 7.39 11.23 -9.29
C MET A 92 6.77 11.57 -7.93
N LYS A 93 6.21 10.55 -7.28
CA LYS A 93 5.57 10.67 -5.97
C LYS A 93 6.22 9.67 -5.04
N ASP A 94 6.71 10.12 -3.88
CA ASP A 94 7.16 9.28 -2.77
C ASP A 94 6.11 9.27 -1.66
N LEU A 95 6.16 8.25 -0.79
CA LEU A 95 5.30 8.21 0.38
C LEU A 95 5.75 9.23 1.41
N ASN A 96 4.79 9.94 2.01
CA ASN A 96 5.03 10.75 3.20
C ASN A 96 4.83 9.86 4.44
N LEU A 97 5.89 9.13 4.81
CA LEU A 97 5.84 8.18 5.93
C LEU A 97 5.47 8.85 7.24
N ASP A 98 5.97 10.06 7.49
CA ASP A 98 5.68 10.78 8.74
C ASP A 98 4.20 11.15 8.83
N ALA A 99 3.60 11.61 7.73
CA ALA A 99 2.17 11.91 7.68
C ALA A 99 1.31 10.63 7.81
N LEU A 100 1.72 9.53 7.18
CA LEU A 100 1.00 8.26 7.28
C LEU A 100 1.05 7.70 8.71
N LEU A 101 2.21 7.74 9.37
CA LEU A 101 2.34 7.29 10.75
C LEU A 101 1.57 8.19 11.73
N ALA A 102 1.61 9.51 11.51
CA ALA A 102 0.85 10.44 12.35
C ALA A 102 -0.67 10.23 12.21
N ARG A 103 -1.15 9.93 11.00
CA ARG A 103 -2.56 9.62 10.73
C ARG A 103 -2.97 8.23 11.22
N ASN A 104 -2.04 7.27 11.26
CA ASN A 104 -2.21 5.89 11.71
C ASN A 104 -3.45 5.18 11.16
N PRO A 105 -3.62 5.10 9.81
CA PRO A 105 -4.76 4.40 9.20
C PRO A 105 -4.62 2.88 9.32
N GLU A 106 -5.72 2.14 9.20
CA GLU A 106 -5.67 0.66 9.14
C GLU A 106 -5.09 0.17 7.81
N VAL A 107 -5.44 0.85 6.70
CA VAL A 107 -5.00 0.48 5.35
C VAL A 107 -4.58 1.73 4.56
N VAL A 108 -3.45 1.64 3.86
CA VAL A 108 -3.06 2.61 2.83
C VAL A 108 -3.00 1.97 1.44
N LEU A 109 -3.59 2.64 0.45
CA LEU A 109 -3.50 2.26 -0.96
C LEU A 109 -2.38 3.06 -1.64
N VAL A 110 -1.47 2.35 -2.32
CA VAL A 110 -0.27 2.95 -2.92
C VAL A 110 0.04 2.35 -4.29
N ASP A 111 0.20 3.17 -5.33
CA ASP A 111 0.63 2.65 -6.63
C ASP A 111 2.14 2.36 -6.72
N GLY A 112 2.49 1.35 -7.51
CA GLY A 112 3.85 1.16 -8.02
C GLY A 112 4.86 0.64 -7.00
N LEU A 113 4.74 -0.60 -6.57
CA LEU A 113 5.64 -1.29 -5.65
C LEU A 113 7.13 -1.17 -6.02
N ALA A 114 7.45 -1.26 -7.33
CA ALA A 114 8.82 -1.20 -7.86
C ALA A 114 9.41 0.22 -7.94
N HIS A 115 8.73 1.22 -7.36
CA HIS A 115 9.17 2.62 -7.38
C HIS A 115 10.47 2.82 -6.59
N ARG A 116 11.39 3.60 -7.18
CA ARG A 116 12.61 4.09 -6.52
C ARG A 116 12.38 5.50 -6.02
N ASN A 117 12.63 5.72 -4.74
CA ASN A 117 12.44 7.00 -4.08
C ASN A 117 13.49 8.04 -4.52
N ARG A 118 13.23 9.30 -4.19
CA ARG A 118 14.16 10.40 -4.44
C ARG A 118 15.48 10.20 -3.69
N LYS A 119 16.56 10.79 -4.21
CA LYS A 119 17.83 10.86 -3.47
C LYS A 119 17.62 11.58 -2.13
N GLY A 120 18.18 11.01 -1.06
CA GLY A 120 18.01 11.53 0.30
C GLY A 120 16.69 11.18 0.97
N ALA A 121 15.82 10.37 0.35
CA ALA A 121 14.69 9.76 1.05
C ALA A 121 15.18 8.82 2.15
N ARG A 122 14.32 8.60 3.17
CA ARG A 122 14.59 7.70 4.29
C ARG A 122 14.93 6.27 3.84
N HIS A 123 14.23 5.80 2.80
CA HIS A 123 14.46 4.50 2.18
C HIS A 123 14.66 4.66 0.68
N ALA A 124 15.43 3.76 0.07
CA ALA A 124 15.77 3.84 -1.34
C ALA A 124 14.61 3.42 -2.24
N THR A 125 13.71 2.56 -1.73
CA THR A 125 12.60 2.01 -2.51
C THR A 125 11.27 2.07 -1.79
N ARG A 126 10.18 2.09 -2.56
CA ARG A 126 8.83 1.99 -2.01
C ARG A 126 8.56 0.68 -1.29
N LEU A 127 9.19 -0.43 -1.71
CA LEU A 127 9.08 -1.70 -1.00
C LEU A 127 9.57 -1.56 0.46
N GLU A 128 10.68 -0.85 0.67
CA GLU A 128 11.20 -0.60 2.03
C GLU A 128 10.29 0.34 2.84
N ASP A 129 9.72 1.37 2.21
CA ASP A 129 8.69 2.22 2.83
C ASP A 129 7.48 1.39 3.26
N ILE A 130 7.01 0.49 2.39
CA ILE A 130 5.87 -0.40 2.68
C ILE A 130 6.22 -1.33 3.84
N GLN A 131 7.39 -1.99 3.80
CA GLN A 131 7.84 -2.83 4.92
C GLN A 131 7.92 -2.04 6.24
N TYR A 132 8.30 -0.77 6.18
CA TYR A 132 8.31 0.11 7.34
C TYR A 132 6.90 0.36 7.89
N LEU A 133 5.90 0.60 7.02
CA LEU A 133 4.49 0.75 7.42
C LEU A 133 3.90 -0.53 8.00
N LEU A 134 4.16 -1.69 7.39
CA LEU A 134 3.67 -2.99 7.88
C LEU A 134 4.17 -3.30 9.30
N ARG A 135 5.42 -2.93 9.62
CA ARG A 135 5.98 -3.05 10.97
C ARG A 135 5.36 -2.11 11.99
N HIS A 136 4.67 -1.06 11.54
CA HIS A 136 3.88 -0.15 12.37
C HIS A 136 2.38 -0.48 12.30
N ASN A 137 2.04 -1.71 11.92
CA ASN A 137 0.68 -2.25 11.91
C ASN A 137 -0.27 -1.57 10.91
N ILE A 138 0.28 -0.83 9.94
CA ILE A 138 -0.48 -0.24 8.84
C ILE A 138 -0.44 -1.21 7.67
N SER A 139 -1.61 -1.74 7.26
CA SER A 139 -1.70 -2.61 6.09
C SER A 139 -1.56 -1.81 4.80
N VAL A 140 -1.02 -2.43 3.75
CA VAL A 140 -0.80 -1.79 2.46
C VAL A 140 -1.40 -2.62 1.33
N ILE A 141 -2.16 -1.97 0.46
CA ILE A 141 -2.57 -2.52 -0.84
C ILE A 141 -1.81 -1.76 -1.92
N THR A 142 -1.15 -2.47 -2.82
CA THR A 142 -0.30 -1.84 -3.86
C THR A 142 -0.44 -2.47 -5.23
N THR A 143 0.15 -1.84 -6.24
CA THR A 143 0.15 -2.29 -7.63
C THR A 143 1.56 -2.54 -8.13
N VAL A 144 1.76 -3.54 -8.98
CA VAL A 144 3.06 -3.77 -9.64
C VAL A 144 2.86 -4.27 -11.08
N ASN A 145 3.76 -3.87 -11.96
CA ASN A 145 3.88 -4.44 -13.30
C ASN A 145 4.96 -5.54 -13.26
N VAL A 146 4.72 -6.65 -13.97
CA VAL A 146 5.68 -7.73 -14.18
C VAL A 146 5.92 -7.94 -15.66
#